data_AF-A0A2V8Y2Z3-F1
#
_entry.id   AF-A0A2V8Y2Z3-F1
#
_cell.length_a   1.000
_cell.length_b   1.000
_cell.length_c   1.000
_cell.angle_alpha   90.00
_cell.angle_beta   90.00
_cell.angle_gamma   90.00
#
_symmetry.space_group_name_H-M   'P 1'
#
loop_
_entity.id
_entity.type
_entity.pdbx_description
1 polymer ?
#
loop_
_entity_poly.entity_id
_entity_poly.type
_entity_poly.pdbx_seq_one_letter_code
_entity_poly.pdbx_strand_id
1 'polypeptide(L)'
;WIVKLPSARFAAVPENEFAMLELARRAGITVPENRLITTADIKGLPDEARAPGTKALAVRRFDRLAGGEPVHMEDFAQVFGQYPNDKYKSRSYANIAAVLWAEAGEEAVAEFVRRLVFSVVIGNADMHLKNWSLLYPDRRRPVLSPGYDFVATLPYIPNDTLALSFGGSRSLAEITPDQMRSFADKARIPASPLWKIAVETAQKTAAGWESLEQADLLPKDLRSSIQRQILRVAATVK
;
A
#
# COMPACT_ATOMS: atom_id res chain seq x y z
N TRP A 1 14.37 -5.47 -10.88
CA TRP A 1 13.95 -5.90 -9.54
C TRP A 1 14.46 -4.90 -8.51
N ILE A 2 13.72 -4.70 -7.43
CA ILE A 2 14.17 -4.10 -6.18
C ILE A 2 14.16 -5.23 -5.16
N VAL A 3 15.22 -5.38 -4.38
CA VAL A 3 15.34 -6.43 -3.37
C VAL A 3 15.30 -5.78 -1.99
N LYS A 4 14.42 -6.29 -1.13
CA LYS A 4 14.21 -5.81 0.23
C LYS A 4 14.70 -6.87 1.21
N LEU A 5 15.74 -6.51 1.95
CA LEU A 5 16.36 -7.37 2.95
C LEU A 5 15.58 -7.31 4.27
N PRO A 6 15.68 -8.34 5.12
CA PRO A 6 15.06 -8.32 6.43
C PRO A 6 15.70 -7.23 7.30
N SER A 7 14.89 -6.64 8.19
CA SER A 7 15.40 -5.69 9.19
C SER A 7 15.94 -6.45 10.39
N ALA A 8 17.06 -5.99 10.95
CA ALA A 8 17.58 -6.52 12.22
C ALA A 8 16.57 -6.39 13.37
N ARG A 9 15.70 -5.37 13.32
CA ARG A 9 14.66 -5.14 14.32
C ARG A 9 13.38 -5.93 14.04
N PHE A 10 13.06 -6.15 12.77
CA PHE A 10 11.83 -6.79 12.33
C PHE A 10 12.13 -7.81 11.22
N ALA A 11 12.53 -9.01 11.62
CA ALA A 11 13.03 -10.04 10.70
C ALA A 11 11.99 -10.49 9.66
N ALA A 12 10.71 -10.55 10.04
CA ALA A 12 9.63 -11.07 9.19
C ALA A 12 8.98 -10.02 8.25
N VAL A 13 9.60 -8.84 8.08
CA VAL A 13 9.08 -7.78 7.20
C VAL A 13 8.99 -8.21 5.74
N PRO A 14 9.98 -8.91 5.15
CA PRO A 14 9.87 -9.42 3.79
C PRO A 14 8.66 -10.34 3.58
N GLU A 15 8.41 -11.27 4.52
CA GLU A 15 7.26 -12.17 4.48
C GLU A 15 5.93 -11.44 4.68
N ASN A 16 5.90 -10.44 5.59
CA ASN A 16 4.74 -9.58 5.79
C ASN A 16 4.38 -8.84 4.50
N GLU A 17 5.35 -8.13 3.91
CA GLU A 17 5.11 -7.39 2.67
C GLU A 17 4.71 -8.32 1.52
N PHE A 18 5.35 -9.49 1.41
CA PHE A 18 4.96 -10.51 0.44
C PHE A 18 3.49 -10.93 0.61
N ALA A 19 3.08 -11.32 1.82
CA ALA A 19 1.71 -11.73 2.09
C ALA A 19 0.70 -10.59 1.80
N MET A 20 1.04 -9.34 2.16
CA MET A 20 0.16 -8.20 1.91
C MET A 20 0.07 -7.83 0.42
N LEU A 21 1.14 -7.93 -0.36
CA LEU A 21 1.09 -7.75 -1.82
C LEU A 21 0.23 -8.83 -2.49
N GLU A 22 0.38 -10.09 -2.07
CA GLU A 22 -0.44 -11.20 -2.59
C GLU A 22 -1.92 -11.04 -2.20
N LEU A 23 -2.19 -10.59 -0.97
CA LEU A 23 -3.54 -10.27 -0.51
C LEU A 23 -4.15 -9.10 -1.30
N ALA A 24 -3.38 -8.03 -1.54
CA ALA A 24 -3.81 -6.90 -2.34
C ALA A 24 -4.23 -7.35 -3.75
N ARG A 25 -3.46 -8.26 -4.37
CA ARG A 25 -3.83 -8.84 -5.67
C ARG A 25 -5.18 -9.57 -5.62
N ARG A 26 -5.43 -10.37 -4.57
CA ARG A 26 -6.74 -11.03 -4.36
C ARG A 26 -7.88 -10.04 -4.09
N ALA A 27 -7.57 -8.88 -3.50
CA ALA A 27 -8.52 -7.79 -3.32
C ALA A 27 -8.81 -7.00 -4.61
N GLY A 28 -8.16 -7.34 -5.73
CA GLY A 28 -8.33 -6.67 -7.02
C GLY A 28 -7.44 -5.44 -7.21
N ILE A 29 -6.39 -5.28 -6.40
CA ILE A 29 -5.41 -4.19 -6.52
C ILE A 29 -4.30 -4.63 -7.47
N THR A 30 -3.92 -3.74 -8.38
CA THR A 30 -2.76 -3.98 -9.25
C THR A 30 -1.48 -3.82 -8.45
N VAL A 31 -0.72 -4.90 -8.29
CA VAL A 31 0.60 -4.93 -7.63
C VAL A 31 1.65 -5.49 -8.58
N PRO A 32 2.93 -5.13 -8.42
CA PRO A 32 4.00 -5.72 -9.22
C PRO A 32 4.14 -7.23 -9.01
N GLU A 33 4.74 -7.88 -10.01
CA GLU A 33 5.30 -9.21 -9.84
C GLU A 33 6.28 -9.19 -8.66
N ASN A 34 6.13 -10.15 -7.75
CA ASN A 34 6.95 -10.22 -6.56
C ASN A 34 7.15 -11.68 -6.15
N ARG A 35 8.24 -11.94 -5.42
CA ARG A 35 8.58 -13.26 -4.90
C ARG A 35 9.53 -13.16 -3.71
N LEU A 36 9.42 -14.11 -2.79
CA LEU A 36 10.45 -14.33 -1.78
C LEU A 36 11.63 -15.10 -2.40
N ILE A 37 12.84 -14.67 -2.07
CA ILE A 37 14.10 -15.32 -2.43
C ILE A 37 14.94 -15.54 -1.18
N THR A 38 15.84 -16.51 -1.20
CA THR A 38 16.79 -16.69 -0.10
C THR A 38 17.92 -15.67 -0.23
N THR A 39 18.38 -15.10 0.89
CA THR A 39 19.52 -14.15 0.86
C THR A 39 20.80 -14.76 0.32
N ALA A 40 20.98 -16.08 0.50
CA ALA A 40 22.08 -16.87 -0.05
C ALA A 40 22.15 -16.81 -1.59
N ASP A 41 21.01 -16.64 -2.28
CA ASP A 41 20.94 -16.59 -3.75
C ASP A 41 21.36 -15.22 -4.31
N ILE A 42 21.53 -14.21 -3.45
CA ILE A 42 21.83 -12.84 -3.86
C ILE A 42 23.35 -12.64 -3.92
N LYS A 43 23.87 -12.50 -5.15
CA LYS A 43 25.28 -12.17 -5.38
C LYS A 43 25.62 -10.76 -4.88
N GLY A 44 26.76 -10.61 -4.21
CA GLY A 44 27.28 -9.30 -3.78
C GLY A 44 26.75 -8.80 -2.43
N LEU A 45 25.95 -9.57 -1.70
CA LEU A 45 25.64 -9.26 -0.30
C LEU A 45 26.83 -9.55 0.61
N PRO A 46 27.10 -8.71 1.62
CA PRO A 46 28.01 -9.03 2.71
C PRO A 46 27.60 -10.33 3.42
N ASP A 47 28.55 -11.08 3.95
CA ASP A 47 28.29 -12.35 4.66
C ASP A 47 27.32 -12.18 5.84
N GLU A 48 27.40 -11.03 6.52
CA GLU A 48 26.50 -10.64 7.61
C GLU A 48 25.02 -10.56 7.18
N ALA A 49 24.77 -10.24 5.91
CA ALA A 49 23.42 -10.16 5.33
C ALA A 49 22.96 -11.49 4.71
N ARG A 50 23.80 -12.53 4.73
CA ARG A 50 23.56 -13.87 4.14
C ARG A 50 23.29 -14.94 5.18
N ALA A 51 22.66 -14.57 6.30
CA ALA A 51 22.33 -15.52 7.35
C ALA A 51 21.47 -16.68 6.80
N PRO A 52 21.81 -17.95 7.05
CA PRO A 52 21.06 -19.10 6.55
C PRO A 52 19.58 -19.03 6.93
N GLY A 53 18.69 -19.35 5.97
CA GLY A 53 17.24 -19.34 6.19
C GLY A 53 16.59 -17.96 6.18
N THR A 54 17.35 -16.88 6.00
CA THR A 54 16.76 -15.54 5.85
C THR A 54 16.24 -15.32 4.43
N LYS A 55 15.05 -14.72 4.34
CA LYS A 55 14.40 -14.39 3.06
C LYS A 55 14.49 -12.90 2.79
N ALA A 56 14.51 -12.56 1.51
CA ALA A 56 14.36 -11.22 1.01
C ALA A 56 13.17 -11.18 0.05
N LEU A 57 12.51 -10.02 -0.05
CA LEU A 57 11.44 -9.81 -1.01
C LEU A 57 12.02 -9.18 -2.28
N ALA A 58 11.87 -9.86 -3.40
CA ALA A 58 12.18 -9.31 -4.72
C ALA A 58 10.89 -8.80 -5.38
N VAL A 59 10.85 -7.52 -5.68
CA VAL A 59 9.74 -6.86 -6.38
C VAL A 59 10.18 -6.43 -7.77
N ARG A 60 9.44 -6.80 -8.81
CA ARG A 60 9.74 -6.36 -10.18
C ARG A 60 9.47 -4.87 -10.29
N ARG A 61 10.44 -4.15 -10.87
CA ARG A 61 10.31 -2.72 -11.12
C ARG A 61 9.27 -2.49 -12.22
N PHE A 62 8.27 -1.69 -11.92
CA PHE A 62 7.23 -1.29 -12.87
C PHE A 62 7.56 0.01 -13.62
N ASP A 63 8.64 0.70 -13.23
CA ASP A 63 9.21 1.86 -13.94
C ASP A 63 10.26 1.44 -14.98
N ARG A 64 10.19 0.19 -15.46
CA ARG A 64 11.05 -0.40 -16.49
C ARG A 64 10.20 -1.17 -17.48
N LEU A 65 10.39 -0.93 -18.77
CA LEU A 65 9.80 -1.74 -19.84
C LEU A 65 10.49 -3.11 -19.92
N ALA A 66 9.94 -4.02 -20.73
CA ALA A 66 10.47 -5.37 -20.89
C ALA A 66 11.94 -5.40 -21.39
N GLY A 67 12.35 -4.42 -22.20
CA GLY A 67 13.73 -4.25 -22.66
C GLY A 67 14.67 -3.55 -21.66
N GLY A 68 14.14 -3.12 -20.50
CA GLY A 68 14.89 -2.42 -19.47
C GLY A 68 14.89 -0.89 -19.61
N GLU A 69 14.22 -0.35 -20.63
CA GLU A 69 14.09 1.09 -20.82
C GLU A 69 13.35 1.73 -19.63
N PRO A 70 13.80 2.90 -19.15
CA PRO A 70 13.15 3.58 -18.04
C PRO A 70 11.81 4.20 -18.46
N VAL A 71 10.81 4.03 -17.62
CA VAL A 71 9.56 4.81 -17.65
C VAL A 71 9.68 5.88 -16.56
N HIS A 72 9.36 7.13 -16.89
CA HIS A 72 9.41 8.20 -15.89
C HIS A 72 8.36 7.96 -14.81
N MET A 73 8.76 8.21 -13.56
CA MET A 73 7.97 7.99 -12.37
C MET A 73 8.29 9.11 -11.38
N GLU A 74 7.26 9.60 -10.71
CA GLU A 74 7.41 10.51 -9.57
C GLU A 74 6.46 10.12 -8.45
N ASP A 75 6.93 10.27 -7.20
CA ASP A 75 6.11 10.07 -6.01
C ASP A 75 5.30 11.33 -5.67
N PHE A 76 4.25 11.21 -4.87
CA PHE A 76 3.39 12.35 -4.57
C PHE A 76 4.06 13.42 -3.69
N ALA A 77 5.20 13.14 -3.05
CA ALA A 77 5.99 14.20 -2.42
C ALA A 77 6.62 15.09 -3.50
N GLN A 78 7.12 14.51 -4.59
CA GLN A 78 7.62 15.25 -5.75
C GLN A 78 6.52 16.03 -6.47
N VAL A 79 5.37 15.40 -6.75
CA VAL A 79 4.21 16.04 -7.37
C VAL A 79 3.79 17.30 -6.61
N PHE A 80 3.82 17.25 -5.27
CA PHE A 80 3.47 18.39 -4.42
C PHE A 80 4.62 19.36 -4.11
N GLY A 81 5.82 19.11 -4.64
CA GLY A 81 7.03 19.88 -4.34
C GLY A 81 7.37 19.90 -2.85
N GLN A 82 7.11 18.79 -2.14
CA GLN A 82 7.28 18.68 -0.70
C GLN A 82 8.68 18.19 -0.34
N TYR A 83 9.46 19.08 0.27
CA TYR A 83 10.77 18.76 0.81
C TYR A 83 10.68 18.26 2.26
N PRO A 84 11.65 17.47 2.75
CA PRO A 84 11.61 16.89 4.11
C PRO A 84 11.42 17.92 5.24
N ASN A 85 11.88 19.15 5.05
CA ASN A 85 11.81 20.22 6.05
C ASN A 85 10.53 21.08 5.97
N ASP A 86 9.62 20.81 5.03
CA ASP A 86 8.44 21.65 4.76
C ASP A 86 7.28 21.30 5.71
N LYS A 87 7.42 21.71 6.98
CA LYS A 87 6.48 21.44 8.09
C LYS A 87 5.12 22.15 7.93
N TYR A 88 5.01 23.14 7.06
CA TYR A 88 3.81 23.98 6.91
C TYR A 88 2.82 23.47 5.86
N LYS A 89 3.21 22.49 5.02
CA LYS A 89 2.34 21.92 3.98
C LYS A 89 1.85 20.53 4.37
N SER A 90 0.85 20.47 5.25
CA SER A 90 0.18 19.20 5.51
C SER A 90 -0.61 18.78 4.27
N ARG A 91 -0.38 17.54 3.82
CA ARG A 91 -1.14 16.91 2.73
C ARG A 91 -2.08 15.84 3.29
N SER A 92 -3.12 15.57 2.54
CA SER A 92 -4.13 14.55 2.86
C SER A 92 -4.31 13.61 1.66
N TYR A 93 -4.91 12.45 1.90
CA TYR A 93 -5.29 11.57 0.80
C TYR A 93 -6.25 12.24 -0.19
N ALA A 94 -7.08 13.19 0.26
CA ALA A 94 -7.95 13.96 -0.62
C ALA A 94 -7.16 14.83 -1.61
N ASN A 95 -5.97 15.32 -1.24
CA ASN A 95 -5.11 16.05 -2.17
C ASN A 95 -4.57 15.13 -3.27
N ILE A 96 -4.19 13.89 -2.93
CA ILE A 96 -3.76 12.89 -3.91
C ILE A 96 -4.91 12.57 -4.87
N ALA A 97 -6.10 12.31 -4.33
CA ALA A 97 -7.29 12.00 -5.13
C ALA A 97 -7.69 13.13 -6.07
N ALA A 98 -7.57 14.40 -5.64
CA ALA A 98 -7.84 15.56 -6.51
C ALA A 98 -6.90 15.62 -7.72
N VAL A 99 -5.60 15.33 -7.53
CA VAL A 99 -4.64 15.26 -8.65
C VAL A 99 -4.96 14.07 -9.54
N LEU A 100 -5.21 12.89 -8.97
CA LEU A 100 -5.56 11.70 -9.76
C LEU A 100 -6.81 11.92 -10.59
N TRP A 101 -7.83 12.57 -10.02
CA TRP A 101 -9.04 12.92 -10.76
C TRP A 101 -8.76 13.84 -11.94
N ALA A 102 -7.96 14.88 -11.73
CA ALA A 102 -7.63 15.87 -12.76
C ALA A 102 -6.73 15.29 -13.87
N GLU A 103 -5.74 14.47 -13.50
CA GLU A 103 -4.64 14.11 -14.41
C GLU A 103 -4.73 12.68 -14.95
N ALA A 104 -5.35 11.75 -14.21
CA ALA A 104 -5.41 10.32 -14.53
C ALA A 104 -6.84 9.75 -14.64
N GLY A 105 -7.86 10.51 -14.22
CA GLY A 105 -9.27 10.18 -14.38
C GLY A 105 -9.87 9.26 -13.30
N GLU A 106 -11.13 8.91 -13.50
CA GLU A 106 -11.97 8.19 -12.52
C GLU A 106 -11.41 6.82 -12.11
N GLU A 107 -10.90 6.04 -13.06
CA GLU A 107 -10.34 4.70 -12.77
C GLU A 107 -9.12 4.76 -11.85
N ALA A 108 -8.28 5.79 -11.98
CA ALA A 108 -7.15 6.00 -11.11
C ALA A 108 -7.59 6.33 -9.67
N VAL A 109 -8.66 7.12 -9.53
CA VAL A 109 -9.26 7.42 -8.22
C VAL A 109 -9.89 6.17 -7.61
N ALA A 110 -10.61 5.36 -8.41
CA ALA A 110 -11.19 4.11 -7.93
C ALA A 110 -10.12 3.15 -7.41
N GLU A 111 -9.03 2.97 -8.17
CA GLU A 111 -7.88 2.15 -7.76
C GLU A 111 -7.18 2.72 -6.52
N PHE A 112 -7.02 4.04 -6.44
CA PHE A 112 -6.47 4.70 -5.25
C PHE A 112 -7.32 4.45 -4.00
N VAL A 113 -8.65 4.53 -4.12
CA VAL A 113 -9.58 4.26 -3.01
C VAL A 113 -9.54 2.80 -2.60
N ARG A 114 -9.46 1.84 -3.54
CA ARG A 114 -9.23 0.42 -3.20
C ARG A 114 -7.97 0.27 -2.35
N ARG A 115 -6.86 0.87 -2.78
CA ARG A 115 -5.58 0.78 -2.05
C ARG A 115 -5.63 1.44 -0.69
N LEU A 116 -6.24 2.63 -0.58
CA LEU A 116 -6.38 3.32 0.70
C LEU A 116 -7.22 2.50 1.69
N VAL A 117 -8.36 1.96 1.24
CA VAL A 117 -9.22 1.08 2.05
C VAL A 117 -8.45 -0.17 2.46
N PHE A 118 -7.77 -0.82 1.53
CA PHE A 118 -6.92 -1.97 1.80
C PHE A 118 -5.87 -1.68 2.86
N SER A 119 -5.15 -0.55 2.75
CA SER A 119 -4.15 -0.12 3.73
C SER A 119 -4.75 0.04 5.12
N VAL A 120 -5.96 0.58 5.25
CA VAL A 120 -6.66 0.67 6.54
C VAL A 120 -7.02 -0.72 7.07
N VAL A 121 -7.57 -1.58 6.22
CA VAL A 121 -8.00 -2.94 6.57
C VAL A 121 -6.84 -3.80 7.03
N ILE A 122 -5.66 -3.72 6.41
CA ILE A 122 -4.47 -4.48 6.86
C ILE A 122 -3.73 -3.81 8.03
N GLY A 123 -4.10 -2.57 8.40
CA GLY A 123 -3.41 -1.81 9.44
C GLY A 123 -2.03 -1.32 9.00
N ASN A 124 -1.92 -0.78 7.79
CA ASN A 124 -0.72 -0.10 7.31
C ASN A 124 -0.78 1.40 7.64
N ALA A 125 -0.05 1.80 8.67
CA ALA A 125 0.08 3.19 9.12
C ALA A 125 1.06 4.02 8.27
N ASP A 126 1.97 3.37 7.54
CA ASP A 126 3.14 4.01 6.90
C ASP A 126 2.87 4.42 5.43
N MET A 127 1.61 4.60 5.05
CA MET A 127 1.21 4.99 3.68
C MET A 127 1.33 6.51 3.45
N HIS A 128 2.54 7.04 3.50
CA HIS A 128 2.82 8.44 3.25
C HIS A 128 2.95 8.78 1.76
N LEU A 129 3.18 10.05 1.42
CA LEU A 129 3.21 10.55 0.03
C LEU A 129 4.16 9.77 -0.89
N LYS A 130 5.24 9.19 -0.36
CA LYS A 130 6.23 8.47 -1.16
C LYS A 130 5.80 7.05 -1.59
N ASN A 131 4.69 6.53 -1.04
CA ASN A 131 4.13 5.22 -1.43
C ASN A 131 3.04 5.34 -2.51
N TRP A 132 2.82 6.56 -3.01
CA TRP A 132 1.89 6.85 -4.09
C TRP A 132 2.69 7.48 -5.21
N SER A 133 2.55 6.97 -6.43
CA SER A 133 3.33 7.47 -7.57
C SER A 133 2.54 7.50 -8.85
N LEU A 134 2.94 8.42 -9.74
CA LEU A 134 2.50 8.49 -11.12
C LEU A 134 3.58 7.89 -12.03
N LEU A 135 3.16 7.15 -13.05
CA LEU A 135 4.00 6.69 -14.16
C LEU A 135 3.62 7.45 -15.43
N TYR A 136 4.59 7.65 -16.32
CA TYR A 136 4.38 8.30 -17.60
C TYR A 136 4.83 7.38 -18.75
N PRO A 137 4.02 6.37 -19.12
CA PRO A 137 4.39 5.40 -20.17
C PRO A 137 4.71 6.07 -21.52
N ASP A 138 3.96 7.12 -21.87
CA ASP A 138 4.14 7.91 -23.09
C ASP A 138 4.92 9.23 -22.85
N ARG A 139 5.50 9.39 -21.66
CA ARG A 139 6.18 10.61 -21.18
C ARG A 139 5.28 11.86 -21.06
N ARG A 140 3.97 11.72 -21.13
CA ARG A 140 3.03 12.85 -21.09
C ARG A 140 1.84 12.61 -20.16
N ARG A 141 1.13 11.51 -20.34
CA ARG A 141 -0.07 11.18 -19.59
C ARG A 141 0.30 10.38 -18.34
N PRO A 142 -0.03 10.87 -17.14
CA PRO A 142 0.19 10.11 -15.94
C PRO A 142 -0.84 8.99 -15.79
N VAL A 143 -0.38 7.86 -15.26
CA VAL A 143 -1.23 6.79 -14.74
C VAL A 143 -0.80 6.49 -13.32
N LEU A 144 -1.74 6.11 -12.45
CA LEU A 144 -1.38 5.64 -11.11
C LEU A 144 -0.51 4.38 -11.25
N SER A 145 0.65 4.37 -10.59
CA SER A 145 1.54 3.19 -10.60
C SER A 145 0.84 1.95 -10.02
N PRO A 146 1.35 0.73 -10.18
CA PRO A 146 0.99 -0.39 -9.31
C PRO A 146 1.17 -0.04 -7.83
N GLY A 147 0.43 -0.69 -6.93
CA GLY A 147 0.60 -0.57 -5.48
C GLY A 147 1.85 -1.30 -5.00
N TYR A 148 2.60 -0.67 -4.10
CA TYR A 148 3.85 -1.19 -3.53
C TYR A 148 3.96 -0.78 -2.05
N ASP A 149 4.91 -1.37 -1.32
CA ASP A 149 5.16 -1.10 0.11
C ASP A 149 3.93 -1.37 1.01
N PHE A 150 3.11 -2.36 0.67
CA PHE A 150 2.03 -2.79 1.56
C PHE A 150 2.59 -3.65 2.69
N VAL A 151 2.63 -3.09 3.91
CA VAL A 151 3.09 -3.77 5.11
C VAL A 151 2.04 -3.60 6.20
N ALA A 152 1.62 -4.68 6.86
CA ALA A 152 0.81 -4.54 8.06
C ALA A 152 1.72 -4.07 9.20
N THR A 153 1.68 -2.78 9.54
CA THR A 153 2.65 -2.15 10.44
C THR A 153 2.20 -2.15 11.90
N LEU A 154 0.89 -2.16 12.17
CA LEU A 154 0.33 -2.18 13.53
C LEU A 154 0.89 -3.28 14.45
N PRO A 155 1.17 -4.51 13.97
CA PRO A 155 1.82 -5.52 14.81
C PRO A 155 3.22 -5.14 15.31
N TYR A 156 3.93 -4.25 14.61
CA TYR A 156 5.26 -3.76 15.00
C TYR A 156 5.19 -2.44 15.79
N ILE A 157 4.21 -1.58 15.47
CA ILE A 157 4.01 -0.28 16.10
C ILE A 157 2.54 -0.17 16.52
N PRO A 158 2.19 -0.66 17.72
CA PRO A 158 0.82 -0.61 18.21
C PRO A 158 0.33 0.83 18.36
N ASN A 159 -0.96 1.06 18.09
CA ASN A 159 -1.63 2.37 18.19
C ASN A 159 -1.14 3.44 17.21
N ASP A 160 -0.37 3.06 16.18
CA ASP A 160 -0.02 3.99 15.11
C ASP A 160 -1.27 4.39 14.29
N THR A 161 -1.14 5.47 13.52
CA THR A 161 -2.23 6.08 12.76
C THR A 161 -1.80 6.33 11.33
N LEU A 162 -2.74 6.49 10.41
CA LEU A 162 -2.43 6.81 9.02
C LEU A 162 -1.51 8.03 8.92
N ALA A 163 -0.45 7.90 8.11
CA ALA A 163 0.49 8.99 7.84
C ALA A 163 -0.18 10.27 7.30
N LEU A 164 -1.25 10.13 6.51
CA LEU A 164 -2.05 11.22 5.95
C LEU A 164 -3.49 11.14 6.45
N SER A 165 -4.19 12.27 6.55
CA SER A 165 -5.60 12.25 6.96
C SER A 165 -6.50 11.72 5.84
N PHE A 166 -7.41 10.82 6.18
CA PHE A 166 -8.50 10.31 5.35
C PHE A 166 -9.81 10.86 5.89
N GLY A 167 -10.49 11.75 5.15
CA GLY A 167 -11.80 12.28 5.57
C GLY A 167 -11.79 13.02 6.91
N GLY A 168 -10.64 13.57 7.33
CA GLY A 168 -10.48 14.24 8.64
C GLY A 168 -10.05 13.32 9.80
N SER A 169 -9.96 12.01 9.58
CA SER A 169 -9.45 11.04 10.55
C SER A 169 -8.11 10.46 10.10
N ARG A 170 -7.33 9.93 11.05
CA ARG A 170 -6.15 9.08 10.80
C ARG A 170 -6.32 7.68 11.40
N SER A 171 -7.52 7.36 11.87
CA SER A 171 -7.81 6.07 12.48
C SER A 171 -7.60 4.93 11.49
N LEU A 172 -7.02 3.84 11.97
CA LEU A 172 -6.96 2.54 11.29
C LEU A 172 -8.03 1.57 11.84
N ALA A 173 -8.91 2.01 12.74
CA ALA A 173 -9.86 1.13 13.42
C ALA A 173 -11.16 0.91 12.63
N GLU A 174 -11.50 1.83 11.73
CA GLU A 174 -12.74 1.82 10.96
C GLU A 174 -12.62 2.66 9.69
N ILE A 175 -13.60 2.51 8.80
CA ILE A 175 -13.87 3.45 7.71
C ILE A 175 -15.37 3.70 7.72
N THR A 176 -15.79 4.96 7.73
CA THR A 176 -17.21 5.33 7.79
C THR A 176 -17.69 6.01 6.51
N PRO A 177 -19.01 5.96 6.21
CA PRO A 177 -19.57 6.68 5.08
C PRO A 177 -19.32 8.19 5.14
N ASP A 178 -19.39 8.79 6.32
CA ASP A 178 -19.16 10.22 6.51
C ASP A 178 -17.69 10.61 6.30
N GLN A 179 -16.76 9.76 6.73
CA GLN A 179 -15.33 9.95 6.43
C GLN A 179 -15.09 9.88 4.91
N MET A 180 -15.73 8.93 4.22
CA MET A 180 -15.64 8.82 2.77
C MET A 180 -16.24 10.05 2.06
N ARG A 181 -17.39 10.55 2.52
CA ARG A 181 -18.01 11.78 1.99
C ARG A 181 -17.10 12.98 2.20
N SER A 182 -16.57 13.18 3.41
CA SER A 182 -15.63 14.27 3.70
C SER A 182 -14.36 14.21 2.84
N PHE A 183 -13.86 13.00 2.60
CA PHE A 183 -12.75 12.78 1.67
C PHE A 183 -13.10 13.21 0.24
N ALA A 184 -14.26 12.78 -0.26
CA ALA A 184 -14.73 13.11 -1.61
C ALA A 184 -14.95 14.62 -1.78
N ASP A 185 -15.58 15.28 -0.80
CA ASP A 185 -15.84 16.72 -0.82
C ASP A 185 -14.54 17.52 -0.86
N LYS A 186 -13.54 17.15 -0.04
CA LYS A 186 -12.22 17.78 -0.03
C LYS A 186 -11.46 17.55 -1.33
N ALA A 187 -11.63 16.39 -1.95
CA ALA A 187 -11.04 16.07 -3.25
C ALA A 187 -11.82 16.68 -4.43
N ARG A 188 -13.04 17.20 -4.19
CA ARG A 188 -13.98 17.71 -5.21
C ARG A 188 -14.34 16.66 -6.26
N ILE A 189 -14.60 15.42 -5.82
CA ILE A 189 -14.96 14.28 -6.66
C ILE A 189 -16.33 13.69 -6.27
N PRO A 190 -17.01 12.94 -7.15
CA PRO A 190 -18.26 12.28 -6.81
C PRO A 190 -18.08 11.25 -5.67
N ALA A 191 -18.88 11.37 -4.60
CA ALA A 191 -18.82 10.46 -3.46
C ALA A 191 -19.53 9.11 -3.70
N SER A 192 -20.54 9.11 -4.59
CA SER A 192 -21.44 7.96 -4.80
C SER A 192 -20.72 6.63 -5.09
N PRO A 193 -19.73 6.53 -5.99
CA PRO A 193 -19.06 5.26 -6.26
C PRO A 193 -18.12 4.80 -5.14
N LEU A 194 -17.64 5.72 -4.28
CA LEU A 194 -16.50 5.46 -3.40
C LEU A 194 -16.86 4.53 -2.23
N TRP A 195 -18.06 4.66 -1.66
CA TRP A 195 -18.47 3.80 -0.56
C TRP A 195 -18.63 2.35 -1.01
N LYS A 196 -19.19 2.14 -2.21
CA LYS A 196 -19.29 0.80 -2.81
C LYS A 196 -17.91 0.17 -2.99
N ILE A 197 -16.94 0.92 -3.51
CA ILE A 197 -15.56 0.47 -3.65
C ILE A 197 -14.97 0.07 -2.29
N ALA A 198 -15.23 0.86 -1.23
CA ALA A 198 -14.74 0.55 0.10
C ALA A 198 -15.32 -0.75 0.67
N VAL A 199 -16.63 -0.93 0.58
CA VAL A 199 -17.31 -2.17 1.02
C VAL A 199 -16.78 -3.38 0.27
N GLU A 200 -16.74 -3.33 -1.06
CA GLU A 200 -16.24 -4.43 -1.88
C GLU A 200 -14.77 -4.76 -1.58
N THR A 201 -13.93 -3.75 -1.40
CA THR A 201 -12.51 -3.96 -1.10
C THR A 201 -12.33 -4.58 0.27
N ALA A 202 -13.03 -4.10 1.30
CA ALA A 202 -12.95 -4.64 2.66
C ALA A 202 -13.41 -6.12 2.69
N GLN A 203 -14.51 -6.43 2.01
CA GLN A 203 -15.02 -7.81 1.89
C GLN A 203 -14.04 -8.73 1.16
N LYS A 204 -13.54 -8.31 -0.01
CA LYS A 204 -12.55 -9.10 -0.77
C LYS A 204 -11.24 -9.28 -0.01
N THR A 205 -10.82 -8.29 0.77
CA THR A 205 -9.62 -8.39 1.61
C THR A 205 -9.82 -9.41 2.73
N ALA A 206 -10.96 -9.37 3.44
CA ALA A 206 -11.26 -10.33 4.48
C ALA A 206 -11.37 -11.77 3.94
N ALA A 207 -12.14 -11.98 2.86
CA ALA A 207 -12.27 -13.29 2.22
C ALA A 207 -10.93 -13.79 1.63
N GLY A 208 -10.16 -12.88 1.05
CA GLY A 208 -8.83 -13.18 0.51
C GLY A 208 -7.86 -13.65 1.59
N TRP A 209 -7.94 -13.07 2.79
CA TRP A 209 -7.07 -13.41 3.92
C TRP A 209 -7.32 -14.83 4.45
N GLU A 210 -8.58 -15.25 4.55
CA GLU A 210 -8.95 -16.58 5.04
C GLU A 210 -8.32 -17.73 4.23
N SER A 211 -8.12 -17.51 2.93
CA SER A 211 -7.58 -18.49 1.98
C SER A 211 -6.15 -18.18 1.53
N LEU A 212 -5.46 -17.22 2.16
CA LEU A 212 -4.13 -16.77 1.74
C LEU A 212 -3.03 -17.70 2.27
N GLU A 213 -2.49 -18.55 1.39
CA GLU A 213 -1.37 -19.46 1.73
C GLU A 213 -0.14 -18.71 2.23
N GLN A 214 0.13 -17.52 1.69
CA GLN A 214 1.27 -16.69 2.09
C GLN A 214 1.18 -16.22 3.54
N ALA A 215 -0.01 -16.21 4.16
CA ALA A 215 -0.16 -15.92 5.58
C ALA A 215 0.51 -16.98 6.47
N ASP A 216 0.70 -18.21 5.98
CA ASP A 216 1.38 -19.29 6.71
C ASP A 216 2.89 -19.06 6.84
N LEU A 217 3.46 -18.14 6.05
CA LEU A 217 4.86 -17.73 6.13
C LEU A 217 5.13 -16.78 7.30
N LEU A 218 4.07 -16.22 7.90
CA LEU A 218 4.18 -15.25 8.99
C LEU A 218 4.30 -15.95 10.35
N PRO A 219 5.07 -15.40 11.30
CA PRO A 219 5.00 -15.82 12.69
C PRO A 219 3.56 -15.81 13.22
N LYS A 220 3.20 -16.80 14.06
CA LYS A 220 1.83 -16.99 14.55
C LYS A 220 1.23 -15.74 15.19
N ASP A 221 2.01 -15.02 15.99
CA ASP A 221 1.55 -13.81 16.67
C ASP A 221 1.30 -12.66 15.68
N LEU A 222 2.19 -12.51 14.69
CA LEU A 222 2.05 -11.53 13.62
C LEU A 222 0.78 -11.81 12.79
N ARG A 223 0.62 -13.05 12.31
CA ARG A 223 -0.56 -13.50 11.57
C ARG A 223 -1.85 -13.24 12.36
N SER A 224 -1.87 -13.63 13.65
CA SER A 224 -3.05 -13.47 14.50
C SER A 224 -3.40 -12.00 14.72
N SER A 225 -2.40 -11.13 14.85
CA SER A 225 -2.59 -9.69 14.97
C SER A 225 -3.19 -9.08 13.70
N ILE A 226 -2.62 -9.42 12.53
CA ILE A 226 -3.11 -8.97 11.22
C ILE A 226 -4.53 -9.45 10.99
N GLN A 227 -4.83 -10.71 11.28
CA GLN A 227 -6.17 -11.27 11.15
C GLN A 227 -7.21 -10.52 11.99
N ARG A 228 -6.89 -10.23 13.26
CA ARG A 228 -7.80 -9.45 14.13
C ARG A 228 -8.07 -8.07 13.55
N GLN A 229 -7.04 -7.41 13.02
CA GLN A 229 -7.18 -6.10 12.39
C GLN A 229 -8.09 -6.16 11.15
N ILE A 230 -7.81 -7.08 10.22
CA ILE A 230 -8.60 -7.26 8.99
C ILE A 230 -10.06 -7.52 9.31
N LEU A 231 -10.35 -8.51 10.16
CA LEU A 231 -11.73 -8.90 10.49
C LEU A 231 -12.48 -7.79 11.22
N ARG A 232 -11.80 -7.10 12.16
CA ARG A 232 -12.40 -5.98 12.91
C ARG A 232 -12.80 -4.85 11.96
N VAL A 233 -11.88 -4.38 11.12
CA VAL A 233 -12.16 -3.24 10.21
C VAL A 233 -13.16 -3.65 9.14
N ALA A 234 -13.02 -4.83 8.53
CA ALA A 234 -13.97 -5.28 7.51
C ALA A 234 -15.40 -5.39 8.06
N ALA A 235 -15.57 -5.70 9.35
CA ALA A 235 -16.89 -5.74 9.98
C ALA A 235 -17.55 -4.35 10.10
N THR A 236 -16.79 -3.25 10.12
CA THR A 236 -17.32 -1.88 10.21
C THR A 236 -17.70 -1.29 8.86
N VAL A 237 -17.25 -1.89 7.75
CA VAL A 237 -17.43 -1.37 6.38
C VAL A 237 -18.46 -2.24 5.65
N LYS A 238 -19.75 -1.88 5.78
CA LYS A 238 -20.87 -2.64 5.21
C LYS A 238 -21.90 -1.72 4.56
#